data_AF-A0A3M1BCB7-F1
#
_entry.id   AF-A0A3M1BCB7-F1
#
_cell.length_a   1.000
_cell.length_b   1.000
_cell.length_c   1.000
_cell.angle_alpha   90.00
_cell.angle_beta   90.00
_cell.angle_gamma   90.00
#
_symmetry.space_group_name_H-M   'P 1'
#
loop_
_entity.id
_entity.type
_entity.pdbx_description
1 polymer ?
#
loop_
_entity_poly.entity_id
_entity_poly.type
_entity_poly.pdbx_seq_one_letter_code
_entity_poly.pdbx_strand_id
1 'polypeptide(L)'
;MFESIVTSNLGLLGAGLGAGIAAIGAGLGIGRLAASSVESMARQPEVKGDVYGAMVLTAALIEGVALFACVICLLIYLGAKPSVVETKQKPSISQKVLEQKVDNTKVAKVR
;
A
#
# COMPACT_ATOMS: atom_id res chain seq x y z
N MET A 1 -12.96 -7.09 -20.28
CA MET A 1 -13.96 -7.11 -19.20
C MET A 1 -13.51 -8.00 -18.05
N PHE A 2 -13.20 -9.28 -18.28
CA PHE A 2 -12.70 -10.21 -17.26
C PHE A 2 -11.42 -9.73 -16.55
N GLU A 3 -10.39 -9.33 -17.29
CA GLU A 3 -9.10 -8.82 -16.73
C GLU A 3 -9.26 -7.59 -15.81
N SER A 4 -10.19 -6.68 -16.14
CA SER A 4 -10.45 -5.49 -15.32
C SER A 4 -11.15 -5.82 -13.99
N ILE A 5 -11.97 -6.87 -13.96
CA ILE A 5 -12.65 -7.32 -12.73
C ILE A 5 -11.61 -7.94 -11.78
N VAL A 6 -10.74 -8.81 -12.31
CA VAL A 6 -9.69 -9.46 -11.51
C VAL A 6 -8.75 -8.43 -10.89
N THR A 7 -8.27 -7.45 -11.68
CA THR A 7 -7.35 -6.41 -11.19
C THR A 7 -7.97 -5.56 -10.08
N SER A 8 -9.25 -5.19 -10.24
CA SER A 8 -9.98 -4.43 -9.22
C SER A 8 -10.09 -5.21 -7.91
N ASN A 9 -10.48 -6.49 -7.99
CA ASN A 9 -10.65 -7.34 -6.81
C ASN A 9 -9.34 -7.58 -6.05
N LEU A 10 -8.21 -7.74 -6.76
CA LEU A 10 -6.88 -7.88 -6.13
C LEU A 10 -6.47 -6.61 -5.38
N GLY A 11 -6.78 -5.42 -5.91
CA GLY A 11 -6.52 -4.15 -5.24
C GLY A 11 -7.29 -3.99 -3.93
N LEU A 12 -8.59 -4.33 -3.92
CA LEU A 12 -9.40 -4.30 -2.70
C LEU A 12 -8.93 -5.32 -1.66
N LEU A 13 -8.56 -6.53 -2.10
CA LEU A 13 -8.02 -7.57 -1.22
C LEU A 13 -6.70 -7.08 -0.58
N GLY A 14 -5.80 -6.53 -1.40
CA GLY A 14 -4.53 -5.95 -0.93
C GLY A 14 -4.72 -4.82 0.08
N ALA A 15 -5.72 -3.96 -0.11
CA ALA A 15 -6.06 -2.89 0.84
C ALA A 15 -6.52 -3.45 2.19
N GLY A 16 -7.39 -4.46 2.20
CA GLY A 16 -7.86 -5.09 3.43
C GLY A 16 -6.73 -5.78 4.21
N LEU A 17 -5.88 -6.53 3.51
CA LEU A 17 -4.73 -7.19 4.13
C LEU A 17 -3.68 -6.18 4.62
N GLY A 18 -3.39 -5.16 3.83
CA GLY A 18 -2.44 -4.10 4.19
C GLY A 18 -2.86 -3.39 5.47
N ALA A 19 -4.14 -3.00 5.58
CA ALA A 19 -4.69 -2.37 6.78
C ALA A 19 -4.61 -3.32 8.00
N GLY A 20 -4.94 -4.60 7.83
CA GLY A 20 -4.85 -5.59 8.90
C GLY A 20 -3.42 -5.78 9.43
N ILE A 21 -2.43 -5.90 8.54
CA ILE A 21 -1.01 -6.03 8.91
C ILE A 21 -0.52 -4.76 9.60
N ALA A 22 -0.88 -3.58 9.10
CA ALA A 22 -0.53 -2.30 9.71
C ALA A 22 -1.07 -2.20 11.15
N ALA A 23 -2.34 -2.57 11.37
CA ALA A 23 -2.96 -2.57 12.69
C ALA A 23 -2.27 -3.54 13.67
N ILE A 24 -1.90 -4.75 13.21
CA ILE A 24 -1.17 -5.73 14.04
C ILE A 24 0.21 -5.18 14.40
N GLY A 25 0.95 -4.63 13.44
CA GLY A 25 2.28 -4.05 13.67
C GLY A 25 2.24 -2.90 14.67
N ALA A 26 1.27 -1.99 14.53
CA ALA A 26 1.06 -0.87 15.44
C ALA A 26 0.71 -1.37 16.86
N GLY A 27 -0.27 -2.28 16.97
CA GLY A 27 -0.73 -2.84 18.24
C GLY A 27 0.38 -3.54 19.03
N LEU A 28 1.23 -4.33 18.36
CA LEU A 28 2.36 -4.99 19.00
C LEU A 28 3.47 -3.99 19.40
N GLY A 29 3.71 -2.97 18.58
CA GLY A 29 4.68 -1.91 18.89
C GLY A 29 4.27 -1.10 20.12
N ILE A 30 3.06 -0.55 20.10
CA ILE A 30 2.53 0.29 21.18
C ILE A 30 2.34 -0.50 22.48
N GLY A 31 1.88 -1.76 22.39
CA GLY A 31 1.69 -2.61 23.56
C GLY A 31 2.99 -2.88 24.31
N ARG A 32 4.09 -3.16 23.59
CA ARG A 32 5.41 -3.35 24.19
C ARG A 32 5.98 -2.05 24.76
N LEU A 33 5.82 -0.93 24.05
CA LEU A 33 6.22 0.39 24.53
C LEU A 33 5.52 0.75 25.84
N ALA A 34 4.20 0.56 25.90
CA ALA A 34 3.40 0.87 27.08
C ALA A 34 3.82 -0.01 28.27
N ALA A 35 4.00 -1.32 28.06
CA ALA A 35 4.41 -2.25 29.12
C ALA A 35 5.76 -1.84 29.75
N SER A 36 6.78 -1.59 28.93
CA SER A 36 8.11 -1.21 29.43
C SER A 36 8.13 0.17 30.08
N SER A 37 7.33 1.10 29.57
CA SER A 37 7.20 2.45 30.14
C SER A 37 6.53 2.38 31.52
N VAL A 38 5.43 1.64 31.65
CA VAL A 38 4.73 1.47 32.93
C VAL A 38 5.61 0.77 33.96
N GLU A 39 6.32 -0.29 33.57
CA GLU A 39 7.26 -0.96 34.48
C GLU A 39 8.38 -0.02 34.95
N SER A 40 8.95 0.78 34.05
CA SER A 40 10.00 1.75 34.39
C SER A 40 9.49 2.82 35.36
N MET A 41 8.29 3.38 35.10
CA MET A 41 7.65 4.36 35.98
C MET A 41 7.28 3.78 37.35
N ALA A 42 6.93 2.49 37.42
CA ALA A 42 6.63 1.81 38.67
C ALA A 42 7.89 1.58 39.53
N ARG A 43 9.03 1.27 38.91
CA ARG A 43 10.31 1.06 39.60
C ARG A 43 10.97 2.36 40.04
N GLN A 44 10.79 3.42 39.26
CA GLN A 44 11.38 4.74 39.52
C GLN A 44 10.32 5.84 39.31
N PRO A 45 9.51 6.13 40.34
CA PRO A 45 8.45 7.13 40.23
C PRO A 45 8.98 8.56 40.04
N GLU A 46 10.24 8.80 40.40
CA GLU A 46 10.94 10.10 40.26
C GLU A 46 11.07 10.54 38.79
N VAL A 47 11.27 9.60 37.86
CA VAL A 47 11.44 9.88 36.42
C VAL A 47 10.14 9.70 35.62
N LYS A 48 8.99 9.56 36.31
CA LYS A 48 7.70 9.27 35.68
C LYS A 48 7.31 10.29 34.61
N GLY A 49 7.56 11.57 34.86
CA GLY A 49 7.23 12.65 33.91
C GLY A 49 7.98 12.51 32.59
N ASP A 50 9.29 12.30 32.67
CA ASP A 50 10.15 12.17 31.49
C ASP A 50 9.84 10.91 30.68
N VAL A 51 9.65 9.78 31.36
CA VAL A 51 9.28 8.50 30.72
C VAL A 51 7.92 8.62 30.04
N TYR A 52 6.93 9.25 30.69
CA TYR A 52 5.62 9.45 30.09
C TYR A 52 5.70 10.34 28.84
N GLY A 53 6.47 11.43 28.89
CA GLY A 53 6.69 12.31 27.74
C GLY A 53 7.32 11.57 26.56
N ALA A 54 8.40 10.81 26.80
CA ALA A 54 9.05 10.00 25.78
C ALA A 54 8.14 8.89 25.21
N MET A 55 7.34 8.25 26.09
CA MET A 55 6.35 7.25 25.69
C MET A 55 5.30 7.85 24.76
N VAL A 56 4.71 9.00 25.09
CA VAL A 56 3.67 9.63 24.27
C VAL A 56 4.23 10.10 22.93
N LEU A 57 5.43 10.68 22.90
CA LEU A 57 6.09 11.07 21.65
C LEU A 57 6.31 9.85 20.74
N THR A 58 6.84 8.76 21.30
CA THR A 58 7.11 7.53 20.54
C THR A 58 5.81 6.87 20.10
N ALA A 59 4.77 6.86 20.94
CA ALA A 59 3.45 6.38 20.61
C ALA A 59 2.85 7.15 19.43
N ALA A 60 2.95 8.48 19.43
CA ALA A 60 2.48 9.31 18.33
C ALA A 60 3.22 9.02 17.01
N LEU A 61 4.52 8.70 17.06
CA LEU A 61 5.28 8.31 15.86
C LEU A 61 4.85 6.95 15.32
N ILE A 62 4.61 5.96 16.20
CA ILE A 62 4.09 4.64 15.81
C ILE A 62 2.70 4.79 15.17
N GLU A 63 1.80 5.52 15.82
CA GLU A 63 0.46 5.80 15.31
C GLU A 63 0.48 6.59 14.01
N GLY A 64 1.40 7.55 13.86
CA GLY A 64 1.56 8.33 12.63
C GLY A 64 1.85 7.44 11.42
N VAL A 65 2.75 6.47 11.56
CA VAL A 65 3.08 5.51 10.48
C VAL A 65 1.92 4.54 10.24
N ALA A 66 1.28 4.06 11.31
CA ALA A 66 0.15 3.14 11.21
C ALA A 66 -1.05 3.77 10.49
N LEU A 67 -1.43 4.99 10.90
CA LEU A 67 -2.51 5.73 10.27
C LEU A 67 -2.18 6.11 8.83
N PHE A 68 -0.92 6.44 8.51
CA PHE A 68 -0.51 6.69 7.14
C PHE A 68 -0.73 5.45 6.25
N ALA A 69 -0.35 4.25 6.73
CA ALA A 69 -0.60 3.00 6.02
C ALA A 69 -2.11 2.70 5.87
N CYS A 70 -2.90 2.90 6.93
CA CYS A 70 -4.34 2.75 6.89
C CYS A 70 -5.02 3.72 5.92
N VAL A 71 -4.55 4.97 5.84
CA VAL A 71 -5.04 5.97 4.87
C VAL A 71 -4.77 5.52 3.45
N ILE A 72 -3.58 5.00 3.14
CA ILE A 72 -3.28 4.46 1.81
C ILE A 72 -4.25 3.32 1.46
N CYS A 73 -4.48 2.39 2.39
CA CYS A 73 -5.42 1.29 2.19
C CYS A 73 -6.85 1.80 1.98
N LEU A 74 -7.27 2.80 2.76
CA LEU A 74 -8.58 3.44 2.64
C LEU A 74 -8.74 4.12 1.28
N LEU A 75 -7.72 4.83 0.79
CA LEU A 75 -7.74 5.48 -0.51
C LEU A 75 -7.91 4.45 -1.64
N ILE A 76 -7.19 3.33 -1.59
CA ILE A 76 -7.35 2.24 -2.57
C ILE A 76 -8.77 1.69 -2.54
N TYR A 77 -9.34 1.50 -1.35
CA TYR A 77 -10.72 1.04 -1.19
C TYR A 77 -11.75 2.01 -1.77
N LEU A 78 -11.57 3.31 -1.59
CA LEU A 78 -12.45 4.37 -2.12
C LEU A 78 -12.30 4.58 -3.64
N GLY A 79 -11.44 3.81 -4.31
CA GLY A 79 -11.25 3.88 -5.76
C GLY A 79 -10.19 4.90 -6.19
N ALA A 80 -9.33 5.37 -5.27
CA ALA A 80 -8.10 6.04 -5.67
C ALA A 80 -7.24 4.99 -6.38
N LYS A 81 -7.22 5.03 -7.72
CA LYS A 81 -6.27 4.24 -8.50
C LYS A 81 -4.88 4.71 -8.11
N PRO A 82 -4.06 3.88 -7.45
CA PRO A 82 -2.67 4.22 -7.33
C PRO A 82 -2.16 4.31 -8.77
N SER A 83 -1.58 5.44 -9.15
CA SER A 83 -0.77 5.54 -10.36
C SER A 83 0.54 4.77 -10.12
N VAL A 84 0.41 3.46 -9.87
CA VAL A 84 1.44 2.51 -10.25
C VAL A 84 1.70 2.86 -11.69
N VAL A 85 2.94 3.25 -11.99
CA VAL A 85 3.41 3.53 -13.35
C VAL A 85 2.70 2.52 -14.23
N GLU A 86 1.73 2.98 -15.02
CA GLU A 86 1.16 2.16 -16.07
C GLU A 86 2.39 1.89 -16.92
N THR A 87 3.02 0.75 -16.73
CA THR A 87 3.80 0.13 -17.77
C THR A 87 2.75 -0.09 -18.83
N LYS A 88 2.61 0.93 -19.69
CA LYS A 88 1.95 0.86 -20.98
C LYS A 88 2.27 -0.55 -21.47
N GLN A 89 1.27 -1.43 -21.43
CA GLN A 89 1.36 -2.78 -21.97
C GLN A 89 1.92 -2.57 -23.37
N LYS A 90 3.23 -2.79 -23.55
CA LYS A 90 3.88 -2.56 -24.82
C LYS A 90 3.16 -3.51 -25.77
N PRO A 91 2.49 -3.01 -26.82
CA PRO A 91 1.64 -3.87 -27.64
C PRO A 91 2.50 -5.01 -28.13
N SER A 92 1.99 -6.23 -27.94
CA SER A 92 2.65 -7.46 -28.34
C SER A 92 3.07 -7.32 -29.81
N ILE A 93 4.33 -7.66 -30.09
CA ILE A 93 4.99 -7.51 -31.39
C ILE A 93 4.13 -8.10 -32.53
N SER A 94 3.28 -9.08 -32.21
CA SER A 94 2.29 -9.69 -33.11
C SER A 94 1.32 -8.70 -33.76
N GLN A 95 0.85 -7.65 -33.08
CA GLN A 95 -0.10 -6.69 -33.69
C GLN A 95 0.58 -5.75 -34.69
N LYS A 96 1.82 -5.32 -34.41
CA LYS A 96 2.61 -4.52 -35.36
C LYS A 96 2.91 -5.30 -36.64
N VAL A 97 3.25 -6.59 -36.52
CA VAL A 97 3.51 -7.46 -37.67
C VAL A 97 2.24 -7.70 -38.50
N LEU A 98 1.07 -7.79 -37.87
CA LEU A 98 -0.19 -7.98 -38.58
C LEU A 98 -0.63 -6.71 -39.34
N GLU A 99 -0.52 -5.53 -38.75
CA GLU A 99 -0.76 -4.27 -39.48
C GLU A 99 0.22 -4.08 -40.65
N GLN A 100 1.51 -4.40 -40.44
CA GLN A 100 2.50 -4.32 -41.52
C GLN A 100 2.24 -5.33 -42.65
N LYS A 101 1.78 -6.55 -42.33
CA LYS A 101 1.40 -7.53 -43.36
C LYS A 101 0.16 -7.09 -44.14
N VAL A 102 -0.84 -6.52 -43.47
CA VAL A 102 -2.05 -6.01 -44.14
C VAL A 102 -1.72 -4.86 -45.08
N ASP A 103 -0.82 -3.95 -44.67
CA ASP A 103 -0.38 -2.84 -45.51
C ASP A 103 0.35 -3.34 -46.77
N ASN A 104 1.33 -4.23 -46.61
CA ASN A 104 2.12 -4.76 -47.72
C ASN A 104 1.29 -5.60 -48.72
N THR A 105 0.21 -6.24 -48.25
CA THR A 105 -0.71 -7.00 -49.11
C THR A 105 -1.61 -6.08 -49.95
N LYS A 106 -1.93 -4.88 -49.45
CA LYS A 106 -2.68 -3.88 -50.23
C LYS A 106 -1.84 -3.29 -51.35
N VAL A 107 -0.55 -3.03 -51.12
CA VAL A 107 0.36 -2.53 -52.17
C VAL A 107 0.56 -3.55 -53.30
N ALA A 108 0.54 -4.84 -52.97
CA ALA A 108 0.67 -5.92 -53.94
C ALA A 108 -0.57 -6.12 -54.84
N LYS A 109 -1.76 -5.67 -54.42
CA LYS A 109 -3.02 -5.87 -55.15
C LYS A 109 -3.39 -4.72 -56.10
N VAL A 110 -2.56 -3.67 -56.17
CA VAL A 110 -2.76 -2.49 -57.04
C VAL A 110 -1.80 -2.49 -58.25
N ARG A 111 -1.01 -3.56 -58.42
CA ARG A 111 -0.21 -3.81 -59.64
C ARG A 111 -0.82 -4.91 -60.48
#